data_AF-A0A950KCR3-F1
#
_entry.id   AF-A0A950KCR3-F1
#
_cell.length_a   1.000
_cell.length_b   1.000
_cell.length_c   1.000
_cell.angle_alpha   90.00
_cell.angle_beta   90.00
_cell.angle_gamma   90.00
#
_symmetry.space_group_name_H-M   'P 1'
#
loop_
_entity.id
_entity.type
_entity.pdbx_description
1 polymer ?
#
loop_
_entity_poly.entity_id
_entity_poly.type
_entity_poly.pdbx_seq_one_letter_code
_entity_poly.pdbx_strand_id
1 'polypeptide(L)'
;MGRRVAGALPAGALAASMALAACGGLGPSEELTAAQKDIAEVKIGPPAAAKADTDAAASTASSRLAIAGWADHPARTYRPGEKITLSLRVSEDAFVAVLQVLRNGETTLLFPNKYQPKAAVAANTVLQIPGPGDPYEILAPASGPELIEFIAAATGGSWLFNRTPTGSAYFASLGFTTRSLAKEIAESVKSKKGETSAARQSLVLRVE
;
A
#
# COMPACT_ATOMS: atom_id res chain seq x y z
N MET A 1 -17.30 -47.58 -62.07
CA MET A 1 -16.14 -46.68 -61.90
C MET A 1 -16.13 -46.24 -60.44
N GLY A 2 -15.24 -46.72 -59.57
CA GLY A 2 -13.84 -46.29 -59.43
C GLY A 2 -13.79 -45.06 -58.49
N ARG A 3 -13.04 -44.98 -57.39
CA ARG A 3 -11.97 -45.80 -56.80
C ARG A 3 -11.98 -45.63 -55.28
N ARG A 4 -11.47 -46.67 -54.60
CA ARG A 4 -11.03 -46.73 -53.21
C ARG A 4 -9.96 -45.68 -52.87
N VAL A 5 -9.97 -45.21 -51.62
CA VAL A 5 -8.79 -44.99 -50.75
C VAL A 5 -9.31 -45.20 -49.30
N ALA A 6 -9.08 -46.29 -48.57
CA ALA A 6 -7.85 -46.87 -48.01
C ALA A 6 -7.31 -46.14 -46.76
N GLY A 7 -7.13 -46.90 -45.67
CA GLY A 7 -6.32 -46.56 -44.48
C GLY A 7 -7.15 -46.44 -43.19
N ALA A 8 -7.40 -47.48 -42.40
CA ALA A 8 -6.52 -48.25 -41.50
C ALA A 8 -6.73 -47.86 -40.01
N LEU A 9 -7.16 -48.87 -39.24
CA LEU A 9 -7.24 -49.02 -37.76
C LEU A 9 -5.83 -48.88 -37.10
N PRO A 10 -5.59 -48.99 -35.76
CA PRO A 10 -6.46 -49.44 -34.65
C PRO A 10 -6.31 -48.71 -33.28
N ALA A 11 -7.14 -49.15 -32.32
CA ALA A 11 -6.88 -49.41 -30.88
C ALA A 11 -5.89 -48.54 -30.08
N GLY A 12 -6.38 -48.01 -28.95
CA GLY A 12 -5.54 -47.52 -27.86
C GLY A 12 -6.35 -47.03 -26.67
N ALA A 13 -6.63 -47.93 -25.73
CA ALA A 13 -7.10 -47.57 -24.39
C ALA A 13 -5.98 -46.87 -23.62
N LEU A 14 -6.29 -45.78 -22.91
CA LEU A 14 -5.74 -45.48 -21.58
C LEU A 14 -6.36 -44.17 -21.08
N ALA A 15 -7.16 -44.30 -20.01
CA ALA A 15 -7.47 -43.19 -19.14
C ALA A 15 -6.16 -42.69 -18.51
N ALA A 16 -5.91 -41.39 -18.60
CA ALA A 16 -4.96 -40.70 -17.75
C ALA A 16 -5.60 -39.37 -17.33
N SER A 17 -6.12 -39.35 -16.11
CA SER A 17 -6.41 -38.13 -15.37
C SER A 17 -5.14 -37.29 -15.32
N MET A 18 -5.18 -36.07 -15.87
CA MET A 18 -4.20 -35.04 -15.54
C MET A 18 -4.87 -33.96 -14.70
N ALA A 19 -4.36 -33.84 -13.49
CA ALA A 19 -4.64 -32.78 -12.54
C ALA A 19 -3.97 -31.46 -12.97
N LEU A 20 -4.60 -30.38 -12.51
CA LEU A 20 -4.04 -29.05 -12.19
C LEU A 20 -2.98 -28.44 -13.12
N ALA A 21 -3.40 -27.37 -13.81
CA ALA A 21 -2.69 -26.10 -13.76
C ALA A 21 -3.68 -24.97 -14.07
N ALA A 22 -4.21 -24.34 -13.02
CA ALA A 22 -4.84 -23.04 -13.13
C ALA A 22 -3.75 -22.00 -13.45
N CYS A 23 -3.45 -21.80 -14.73
CA CYS A 23 -2.81 -20.57 -15.17
C CYS A 23 -3.88 -19.48 -15.19
N GLY A 24 -4.13 -18.91 -14.01
CA GLY A 24 -4.75 -17.60 -13.90
C GLY A 24 -3.81 -16.58 -14.54
N GLY A 25 -3.99 -16.32 -15.82
CA GLY A 25 -3.32 -15.23 -16.52
C GLY A 25 -3.81 -13.92 -15.94
N LEU A 26 -2.97 -13.28 -15.12
CA LEU A 26 -3.09 -11.87 -14.77
C LEU A 26 -3.13 -11.07 -16.08
N GLY A 27 -4.23 -10.37 -16.32
CA GLY A 27 -4.28 -9.38 -17.40
C GLY A 27 -3.39 -8.17 -17.06
N PRO A 28 -2.92 -7.40 -18.07
CA PRO A 28 -2.03 -6.24 -17.91
C PRO A 28 -2.66 -5.02 -17.19
N SER A 29 -3.78 -5.20 -16.49
CA SER A 29 -4.53 -4.14 -15.81
C SER A 29 -4.45 -4.19 -14.27
N GLU A 30 -3.87 -5.27 -13.70
CA GLU A 30 -3.73 -5.46 -12.25
C GLU A 30 -2.33 -5.14 -11.70
N GLU A 31 -1.35 -4.87 -12.56
CA GLU A 31 0.02 -4.64 -12.12
C GLU A 31 0.24 -3.18 -11.71
N LEU A 32 0.86 -2.96 -10.55
CA LEU A 32 1.27 -1.64 -10.09
C LEU A 32 2.10 -0.93 -11.16
N THR A 33 1.88 0.37 -11.34
CA THR A 33 2.66 1.16 -12.29
C THR A 33 4.10 1.33 -11.81
N ALA A 34 5.02 1.72 -12.71
CA ALA A 34 6.42 1.96 -12.35
C ALA A 34 6.56 2.99 -11.22
N ALA A 35 5.74 4.04 -11.23
CA ALA A 35 5.67 5.04 -10.16
C ALA A 35 5.25 4.41 -8.81
N GLN A 36 4.21 3.58 -8.81
CA GLN A 36 3.76 2.89 -7.60
C GLN A 36 4.84 1.92 -7.09
N LYS A 37 5.49 1.18 -7.99
CA LYS A 37 6.61 0.29 -7.67
C LYS A 37 7.80 1.06 -7.08
N ASP A 38 8.17 2.21 -7.65
CA ASP A 38 9.29 3.02 -7.14
C ASP A 38 9.09 3.42 -5.67
N ILE A 39 7.86 3.72 -5.23
CA ILE A 39 7.52 3.98 -3.82
C ILE A 39 7.43 2.68 -3.02
N ALA A 40 6.74 1.67 -3.56
CA ALA A 40 6.57 0.37 -2.94
C ALA A 40 7.89 -0.42 -2.81
N GLU A 41 8.98 -0.04 -3.45
CA GLU A 41 10.29 -0.68 -3.36
C GLU A 41 11.31 0.11 -2.53
N VAL A 42 10.92 1.29 -2.01
CA VAL A 42 11.82 2.10 -1.18
C VAL A 42 12.25 1.30 0.05
N LYS A 43 13.56 1.23 0.25
CA LYS A 43 14.16 0.62 1.44
C LYS A 43 14.01 1.55 2.66
N ILE A 44 12.81 1.60 3.24
CA ILE A 44 12.52 2.20 4.54
C ILE A 44 12.31 1.08 5.55
N GLY A 45 13.32 0.78 6.36
CA GLY A 45 13.22 -0.22 7.42
C GLY A 45 12.84 -1.62 6.97
N PRO A 46 12.63 -2.53 7.94
CA PRO A 46 11.99 -3.80 7.63
C PRO A 46 10.55 -3.51 7.15
N PRO A 47 10.09 -4.16 6.06
CA PRO A 47 8.67 -4.12 5.73
C PRO A 47 7.88 -4.69 6.92
N ALA A 48 6.84 -4.00 7.37
CA ALA A 48 5.98 -4.52 8.41
C ALA A 48 5.35 -5.83 7.88
N ALA A 49 5.47 -6.91 8.67
CA ALA A 49 4.88 -8.19 8.30
C ALA A 49 3.35 -8.00 8.21
N ALA A 50 2.82 -8.10 6.99
CA ALA A 50 1.39 -8.03 6.75
C ALA A 50 0.70 -9.29 7.32
N LYS A 51 0.34 -9.28 8.61
CA LYS A 51 -0.76 -10.07 9.19
C LYS A 51 -1.31 -9.36 10.43
N ALA A 52 -2.55 -8.90 10.33
CA ALA A 52 -3.41 -8.72 11.48
C ALA A 52 -4.05 -10.09 11.74
N ASP A 53 -3.67 -10.76 12.82
CA ASP A 53 -4.44 -11.81 13.48
C ASP A 53 -4.01 -11.85 14.95
N THR A 54 -5.02 -11.91 15.82
CA THR A 54 -5.00 -11.90 17.28
C THR A 54 -4.12 -13.02 17.84
N ASP A 55 -3.19 -12.67 18.74
CA ASP A 55 -3.03 -13.32 20.06
C ASP A 55 -1.82 -12.72 20.81
N ALA A 56 -2.05 -12.37 22.07
CA ALA A 56 -1.03 -11.88 22.99
C ALA A 56 -0.20 -13.05 23.52
N ALA A 57 1.07 -13.14 23.10
CA ALA A 57 2.12 -13.85 23.82
C ALA A 57 3.47 -13.18 23.55
N ALA A 58 4.19 -12.90 24.64
CA ALA A 58 5.42 -12.10 24.67
C ALA A 58 6.48 -12.56 23.66
N SER A 59 6.95 -11.62 22.84
CA SER A 59 8.17 -11.76 22.06
C SER A 59 9.23 -10.81 22.63
N THR A 60 10.10 -11.34 23.48
CA THR A 60 11.41 -10.74 23.78
C THR A 60 12.26 -10.80 22.52
N ALA A 61 12.07 -9.84 21.62
CA ALA A 61 12.92 -9.57 20.49
C ALA A 61 12.80 -8.07 20.19
N SER A 62 13.93 -7.35 20.26
CA SER A 62 14.15 -5.94 19.91
C SER A 62 12.89 -5.16 19.49
N SER A 63 12.44 -4.21 20.31
CA SER A 63 11.36 -3.29 19.97
C SER A 63 11.76 -2.54 18.69
N ARG A 64 11.31 -3.07 17.56
CA ARG A 64 11.45 -2.47 16.25
C ARG A 64 10.10 -1.86 15.97
N LEU A 65 10.11 -0.54 15.75
CA LEU A 65 8.97 0.19 15.26
C LEU A 65 8.30 -0.60 14.11
N ALA A 66 7.00 -0.79 14.23
CA ALA A 66 6.15 -1.42 13.24
C ALA A 66 4.90 -0.55 13.03
N ILE A 67 4.38 -0.57 11.81
CA ILE A 67 3.14 0.10 11.43
C ILE A 67 2.21 -0.91 10.74
N ALA A 68 0.96 -0.92 11.15
CA ALA A 68 -0.11 -1.69 10.55
C ALA A 68 -1.19 -0.73 10.05
N GLY A 69 -1.46 -0.71 8.76
CA GLY A 69 -2.49 0.09 8.10
C GLY A 69 -3.46 -0.81 7.35
N TRP A 70 -4.73 -0.42 7.35
CA TRP A 70 -5.82 -1.11 6.67
C TRP A 70 -6.87 -0.12 6.19
N ALA A 71 -7.71 -0.55 5.26
CA ALA A 71 -8.84 0.22 4.76
C ALA A 71 -10.15 -0.37 5.33
N ASP A 72 -11.23 0.40 5.22
CA ASP A 72 -12.56 0.03 5.69
C ASP A 72 -13.21 -1.12 4.90
N HIS A 73 -12.84 -1.32 3.63
CA HIS A 73 -13.25 -2.49 2.88
C HIS A 73 -12.25 -3.65 3.06
N PRO A 74 -12.65 -4.80 3.62
CA PRO A 74 -11.77 -5.96 3.77
C PRO A 74 -11.23 -6.48 2.43
N ALA A 75 -12.04 -6.39 1.37
CA ALA A 75 -11.67 -6.77 0.01
C ALA A 75 -10.77 -5.72 -0.67
N ARG A 76 -10.66 -4.50 -0.10
CA ARG A 76 -9.89 -3.37 -0.65
C ARG A 76 -10.33 -2.97 -2.06
N THR A 77 -11.58 -3.25 -2.40
CA THR A 77 -12.19 -2.91 -3.68
C THR A 77 -13.22 -1.80 -3.47
N TYR A 78 -13.15 -0.76 -4.30
CA TYR A 78 -13.98 0.42 -4.26
C TYR A 78 -14.48 0.77 -5.66
N ARG A 79 -15.58 1.50 -5.76
CA ARG A 79 -16.03 2.15 -7.00
C ARG A 79 -15.46 3.56 -7.09
N PRO A 80 -15.25 4.11 -8.30
CA PRO A 80 -14.88 5.51 -8.45
C PRO A 80 -15.82 6.45 -7.68
N GLY A 81 -15.25 7.36 -6.88
CA GLY A 81 -16.00 8.29 -6.03
C GLY A 81 -16.55 7.69 -4.72
N GLU A 82 -16.33 6.40 -4.45
CA GLU A 82 -16.66 5.79 -3.17
C GLU A 82 -15.75 6.33 -2.06
N LYS A 83 -16.28 6.47 -0.85
CA LYS A 83 -15.51 6.98 0.29
C LYS A 83 -14.58 5.89 0.81
N ILE A 84 -13.35 6.27 1.10
CA ILE A 84 -12.32 5.42 1.70
C ILE A 84 -12.03 5.93 3.10
N THR A 85 -12.04 5.02 4.07
CA THR A 85 -11.52 5.29 5.40
C THR A 85 -10.28 4.42 5.64
N LEU A 86 -9.15 5.08 5.87
CA LEU A 86 -7.90 4.41 6.24
C LEU A 86 -7.77 4.40 7.77
N SER A 87 -7.22 3.31 8.28
CA SER A 87 -6.89 3.16 9.70
C SER A 87 -5.47 2.68 9.83
N LEU A 88 -4.79 3.09 10.89
CA LEU A 88 -3.44 2.61 11.19
C LEU A 88 -3.19 2.50 12.68
N ARG A 89 -2.21 1.68 13.04
CA ARG A 89 -1.68 1.50 14.40
C ARG A 89 -0.18 1.33 14.34
N VAL A 90 0.52 1.94 15.29
CA VAL A 90 1.98 1.80 15.48
C VAL A 90 2.30 1.03 16.74
N SER A 91 3.42 0.29 16.76
CA SER A 91 3.85 -0.52 17.92
C SER A 91 4.46 0.32 19.05
N GLU A 92 5.04 1.47 18.70
CA GLU A 92 5.74 2.41 19.59
C GLU A 92 5.33 3.85 19.23
N ASP A 93 5.60 4.81 20.12
CA ASP A 93 5.38 6.23 19.83
C ASP A 93 6.19 6.63 18.58
N ALA A 94 5.50 7.17 17.57
CA ALA A 94 6.11 7.41 16.27
C ALA A 94 5.48 8.60 15.56
N PHE A 95 6.22 9.12 14.59
CA PHE A 95 5.73 10.07 13.61
C PHE A 95 5.28 9.29 12.38
N VAL A 96 4.06 9.57 11.92
CA VAL A 96 3.42 8.82 10.83
C VAL A 96 3.15 9.74 9.64
N ALA A 97 3.35 9.18 8.44
CA ALA A 97 2.91 9.75 7.18
C ALA A 97 2.13 8.69 6.40
N VAL A 98 1.07 9.11 5.70
CA VAL A 98 0.27 8.27 4.81
C VAL A 98 0.26 8.90 3.44
N LEU A 99 0.80 8.19 2.45
CA LEU A 99 0.85 8.62 1.06
C LEU A 99 -0.20 7.88 0.24
N GLN A 100 -0.76 8.58 -0.74
CA GLN A 100 -1.55 8.02 -1.83
C GLN A 100 -0.77 8.21 -3.12
N VAL A 101 -0.54 7.14 -3.86
CA VAL A 101 0.10 7.16 -5.17
C VAL A 101 -0.89 6.64 -6.21
N LEU A 102 -1.41 7.58 -6.99
CA LEU A 102 -2.35 7.30 -8.07
C LEU A 102 -1.65 6.58 -9.23
N ARG A 103 -2.45 5.96 -10.11
CA ARG A 103 -1.95 5.23 -11.27
C ARG A 103 -1.09 6.09 -12.20
N ASN A 104 -1.46 7.36 -12.36
CA ASN A 104 -0.70 8.35 -13.14
C ASN A 104 0.64 8.75 -12.48
N GLY A 105 0.93 8.25 -11.28
CA GLY A 105 2.10 8.56 -10.48
C GLY A 105 1.94 9.80 -9.62
N GLU A 106 0.81 10.49 -9.64
CA GLU A 106 0.58 11.61 -8.73
C GLU A 106 0.57 11.14 -7.28
N THR A 107 1.40 11.76 -6.45
CA THR A 107 1.53 11.45 -5.03
C THR A 107 0.99 12.56 -4.15
N THR A 108 0.13 12.16 -3.24
CA THR A 108 -0.51 13.03 -2.25
C THR A 108 -0.21 12.53 -0.84
N LEU A 109 0.10 13.45 0.06
CA LEU A 109 0.22 13.18 1.50
C LEU A 109 -1.16 13.32 2.15
N LEU A 110 -1.79 12.18 2.45
CA LEU A 110 -3.10 12.11 3.10
C LEU A 110 -3.04 12.40 4.60
N PHE A 111 -1.92 12.08 5.24
CA PHE A 111 -1.65 12.40 6.65
C PHE A 111 -0.15 12.65 6.85
N PRO A 112 0.26 13.65 7.64
CA PRO A 112 -0.58 14.68 8.27
C PRO A 112 -1.28 15.57 7.25
N ASN A 113 -2.38 16.18 7.66
CA ASN A 113 -3.20 17.02 6.78
C ASN A 113 -3.76 18.23 7.51
N LYS A 114 -4.57 19.05 6.82
CA LYS A 114 -5.13 20.29 7.36
C LYS A 114 -5.93 20.11 8.66
N TYR A 115 -6.68 19.01 8.78
CA TYR A 115 -7.58 18.74 9.91
C TYR A 115 -6.93 17.83 10.96
N GLN A 116 -5.95 17.02 10.55
CA GLN A 116 -5.15 16.16 11.40
C GLN A 116 -3.64 16.50 11.25
N PRO A 117 -3.18 17.66 11.78
CA PRO A 117 -1.82 18.17 11.52
C PRO A 117 -0.74 17.51 12.39
N LYS A 118 -1.12 16.81 13.46
CA LYS A 118 -0.16 16.19 14.40
C LYS A 118 0.29 14.84 13.87
N ALA A 119 1.50 14.78 13.32
CA ALA A 119 2.11 13.54 12.86
C ALA A 119 2.44 12.53 13.97
N ALA A 120 2.57 12.99 15.22
CA ALA A 120 2.90 12.15 16.36
C ALA A 120 1.71 11.28 16.76
N VAL A 121 1.88 9.97 16.70
CA VAL A 121 0.91 8.95 17.06
C VAL A 121 1.48 8.12 18.21
N ALA A 122 0.68 7.98 19.27
CA ALA A 122 1.06 7.19 20.42
C ALA A 122 1.00 5.68 20.10
N ALA A 123 1.88 4.92 20.75
CA ALA A 123 1.92 3.47 20.66
C ALA A 123 0.52 2.86 20.87
N ASN A 124 0.19 1.85 20.08
CA ASN A 124 -1.01 1.04 20.21
C ASN A 124 -2.35 1.77 20.05
N THR A 125 -2.33 3.03 19.60
CA THR A 125 -3.53 3.80 19.30
C THR A 125 -3.90 3.62 17.84
N VAL A 126 -5.20 3.44 17.56
CA VAL A 126 -5.72 3.43 16.20
C VAL A 126 -5.99 4.87 15.76
N LEU A 127 -5.30 5.31 14.72
CA LEU A 127 -5.58 6.56 14.02
C LEU A 127 -6.46 6.26 12.80
N GLN A 128 -7.51 7.05 12.62
CA GLN A 128 -8.42 6.97 11.47
C GLN A 128 -8.27 8.22 10.58
N ILE A 129 -8.27 8.03 9.26
CA ILE A 129 -8.11 9.08 8.25
C ILE A 129 -9.17 8.83 7.15
N PRO A 130 -10.19 9.68 6.98
CA PRO A 130 -10.55 10.81 7.85
C PRO A 130 -10.91 10.37 9.27
N GLY A 131 -10.66 11.25 10.24
CA GLY A 131 -11.08 11.06 11.62
C GLY A 131 -12.59 11.25 11.81
N PRO A 132 -13.16 10.76 12.93
CA PRO A 132 -14.56 10.99 13.25
C PRO A 132 -14.91 12.49 13.29
N GLY A 133 -15.84 12.92 12.42
CA GLY A 133 -16.31 14.31 12.35
C GLY A 133 -15.43 15.26 11.52
N ASP A 134 -14.37 14.76 10.89
CA ASP A 134 -13.56 15.58 9.98
C ASP A 134 -14.39 16.02 8.75
N PRO A 135 -14.30 17.28 8.31
CA PRO A 135 -15.15 17.84 7.25
C PRO A 135 -14.58 17.56 5.84
N TYR A 136 -13.92 16.43 5.65
CA TYR A 136 -13.34 16.03 4.37
C TYR A 136 -13.49 14.53 4.11
N GLU A 137 -13.35 14.15 2.85
CA GLU A 137 -13.47 12.77 2.40
C GLU A 137 -12.23 12.38 1.59
N ILE A 138 -11.83 11.11 1.69
CA ILE A 138 -10.93 10.49 0.72
C ILE A 138 -11.85 9.73 -0.23
N LEU A 139 -11.81 10.10 -1.50
CA LEU A 139 -12.62 9.45 -2.53
C LEU A 139 -11.74 8.55 -3.38
N ALA A 140 -12.23 7.34 -3.66
CA ALA A 140 -11.62 6.45 -4.61
C ALA A 140 -11.48 7.17 -5.98
N PRO A 141 -10.29 7.16 -6.60
CA PRO A 141 -10.01 7.85 -7.84
C PRO A 141 -10.68 7.16 -9.04
N ALA A 142 -10.21 7.45 -10.26
CA ALA A 142 -10.60 6.67 -11.44
C ALA A 142 -10.16 5.19 -11.33
N SER A 143 -10.85 4.32 -12.06
CA SER A 143 -10.60 2.87 -12.02
C SER A 143 -9.13 2.50 -12.27
N GLY A 144 -8.65 1.52 -11.52
CA GLY A 144 -7.28 1.02 -11.53
C GLY A 144 -6.71 0.76 -10.13
N PRO A 145 -5.46 0.27 -10.06
CA PRO A 145 -4.80 0.08 -8.78
C PRO A 145 -4.36 1.42 -8.18
N GLU A 146 -4.49 1.51 -6.87
CA GLU A 146 -4.05 2.64 -6.07
C GLU A 146 -3.14 2.15 -4.95
N LEU A 147 -2.02 2.82 -4.73
CA LEU A 147 -1.08 2.48 -3.66
C LEU A 147 -1.25 3.47 -2.51
N ILE A 148 -1.53 2.93 -1.32
CA ILE A 148 -1.42 3.64 -0.05
C ILE A 148 -0.12 3.19 0.63
N GLU A 149 0.77 4.12 0.95
CA GLU A 149 2.00 3.84 1.68
C GLU A 149 1.92 4.44 3.08
N PHE A 150 1.98 3.58 4.09
CA PHE A 150 2.08 3.96 5.49
C PHE A 150 3.55 3.99 5.88
N ILE A 151 4.02 5.12 6.43
CA ILE A 151 5.41 5.31 6.85
C ILE A 151 5.40 5.75 8.31
N ALA A 152 6.19 5.09 9.15
CA ALA A 152 6.42 5.48 10.53
C ALA A 152 7.91 5.72 10.78
N ALA A 153 8.25 6.71 11.61
CA ALA A 153 9.60 6.92 12.11
C ALA A 153 9.61 7.34 13.58
N ALA A 154 10.59 6.88 14.34
CA ALA A 154 10.76 7.23 15.75
C ALA A 154 11.15 8.70 15.97
N THR A 155 11.58 9.40 14.92
CA THR A 155 11.97 10.82 15.00
C THR A 155 11.20 11.66 13.98
N GLY A 156 10.73 12.83 14.40
CA GLY A 156 9.92 13.74 13.58
C GLY A 156 10.71 14.66 12.65
N GLY A 157 11.99 14.37 12.40
CA GLY A 157 12.89 15.24 11.64
C GLY A 157 12.69 15.21 10.12
N SER A 158 11.91 14.25 9.60
CA SER A 158 11.57 14.21 8.17
C SER A 158 10.70 15.40 7.80
N TRP A 159 10.91 15.92 6.58
CA TRP A 159 10.04 16.92 5.99
C TRP A 159 8.61 16.40 5.76
N LEU A 160 8.42 15.08 5.63
CA LEU A 160 7.10 14.47 5.42
C LEU A 160 6.15 14.75 6.59
N PHE A 161 6.64 14.66 7.83
CA PHE A 161 5.82 14.82 9.03
C PHE A 161 5.42 16.27 9.32
N ASN A 162 6.03 17.22 8.61
CA ASN A 162 5.80 18.66 8.81
C ASN A 162 5.28 19.35 7.53
N ARG A 163 5.00 18.57 6.48
CA ARG A 163 4.52 19.08 5.20
C ARG A 163 3.08 19.54 5.35
N THR A 164 2.82 20.80 5.00
CA THR A 164 1.48 21.38 5.02
C THR A 164 0.87 21.43 3.62
N PRO A 165 -0.47 21.27 3.51
CA PRO A 165 -1.20 21.58 2.28
C PRO A 165 -1.04 23.05 1.89
N THR A 166 -1.09 23.34 0.59
CA THR A 166 -1.06 24.71 0.06
C THR A 166 -2.47 25.19 -0.28
N GLY A 167 -2.72 26.49 -0.11
CA GLY A 167 -4.01 27.10 -0.45
C GLY A 167 -5.19 26.52 0.34
N SER A 168 -6.27 26.17 -0.36
CA SER A 168 -7.49 25.59 0.23
C SER A 168 -7.47 24.07 0.34
N ALA A 169 -6.43 23.39 -0.14
CA ALA A 169 -6.35 21.93 -0.17
C ALA A 169 -6.33 21.33 1.24
N TYR A 170 -6.89 20.12 1.38
CA TYR A 170 -6.84 19.36 2.63
C TYR A 170 -5.55 18.55 2.75
N PHE A 171 -5.02 18.09 1.62
CA PHE A 171 -3.84 17.24 1.52
C PHE A 171 -2.69 17.98 0.83
N ALA A 172 -1.46 17.62 1.17
CA ALA A 172 -0.30 18.19 0.49
C ALA A 172 0.03 17.37 -0.76
N SER A 173 0.14 18.04 -1.92
CA SER A 173 0.68 17.41 -3.13
C SER A 173 2.20 17.31 -3.05
N LEU A 174 2.73 16.13 -3.38
CA LEU A 174 4.16 15.86 -3.56
C LEU A 174 4.57 15.87 -5.04
N GLY A 175 3.61 16.12 -5.95
CA GLY A 175 3.81 16.04 -7.40
C GLY A 175 3.79 14.61 -7.92
N PHE A 176 4.34 14.42 -9.12
CA PHE A 176 4.47 13.09 -9.72
C PHE A 176 5.65 12.32 -9.13
N THR A 177 5.42 11.05 -8.80
CA THR A 177 6.44 10.14 -8.33
C THR A 177 7.53 10.00 -9.35
N THR A 178 8.75 10.22 -8.88
CA THR A 178 9.98 9.86 -9.55
C THR A 178 10.81 9.01 -8.59
N ARG A 179 11.77 8.26 -9.14
CA ARG A 179 12.79 7.59 -8.33
C ARG A 179 13.51 8.55 -7.38
N SER A 180 13.70 9.81 -7.79
CA SER A 180 14.31 10.84 -6.94
C SER A 180 13.44 11.17 -5.75
N LEU A 181 12.14 11.40 -5.95
CA LEU A 181 11.19 11.64 -4.85
C LEU A 181 11.14 10.45 -3.88
N ALA A 182 11.06 9.23 -4.42
CA ALA A 182 11.06 8.01 -3.62
C ALA A 182 12.33 7.89 -2.74
N LYS A 183 13.49 8.25 -3.31
CA LYS A 183 14.77 8.29 -2.59
C LYS A 183 14.80 9.40 -1.53
N GLU A 184 14.32 10.60 -1.84
CA GLU A 184 14.24 11.72 -0.88
C GLU A 184 13.34 11.39 0.31
N ILE A 185 12.20 10.71 0.06
CA ILE A 185 11.32 10.18 1.11
C ILE A 185 12.13 9.24 2.00
N ALA A 186 12.81 8.25 1.41
CA ALA A 186 13.63 7.28 2.14
C ALA A 186 14.72 7.94 3.00
N GLU A 187 15.40 8.93 2.44
CA GLU A 187 16.49 9.62 3.11
C GLU A 187 15.99 10.51 4.25
N SER A 188 14.83 11.14 4.07
CA SER A 188 14.26 12.04 5.08
C SER A 188 13.88 11.32 6.37
N VAL A 189 13.52 10.03 6.31
CA VAL A 189 13.07 9.24 7.48
C VAL A 189 14.19 8.43 8.13
N LYS A 190 15.39 8.41 7.56
CA LYS A 190 16.55 7.73 8.15
C LYS A 190 17.03 8.48 9.40
N SER A 191 17.37 7.72 10.44
CA SER A 191 17.99 8.28 11.64
C SER A 191 19.46 8.64 11.37
N LYS A 192 19.97 9.69 12.06
CA LYS A 192 21.38 10.11 11.98
C LYS A 192 22.37 9.04 12.48
N LYS A 193 21.91 8.01 13.19
CA LYS A 193 22.76 6.97 13.81
C LYS A 193 22.82 5.64 13.03
N GLY A 194 22.22 5.55 11.85
CA GLY A 194 22.32 4.36 11.00
C GLY A 194 21.45 3.16 11.43
N GLU A 195 20.89 3.16 12.64
CA GLU A 195 19.81 2.24 12.99
C GLU A 195 18.52 2.66 12.29
N THR A 196 17.82 1.68 11.70
CA THR A 196 16.57 1.98 11.01
C THR A 196 15.45 2.15 12.03
N SER A 197 15.27 3.37 12.48
CA SER A 197 14.19 3.78 13.39
C SER A 197 12.89 4.05 12.64
N ALA A 198 12.68 3.40 11.51
CA ALA A 198 11.56 3.64 10.61
C ALA A 198 10.97 2.32 10.13
N ALA A 199 9.67 2.33 9.85
CA ALA A 199 8.91 1.20 9.38
C ALA A 199 7.97 1.64 8.27
N ARG A 200 7.57 0.71 7.41
CA ARG A 200 6.61 0.99 6.36
C ARG A 200 5.68 -0.19 6.08
N GLN A 201 4.54 0.12 5.49
CA GLN A 201 3.63 -0.86 4.91
C GLN A 201 2.96 -0.28 3.66
N SER A 202 2.98 -1.06 2.59
CA SER A 202 2.22 -0.79 1.38
C SER A 202 0.86 -1.47 1.44
N LEU A 203 -0.19 -0.77 1.02
CA LEU A 203 -1.54 -1.28 0.87
C LEU A 203 -2.03 -0.93 -0.53
N VAL A 204 -2.40 -1.93 -1.32
CA VAL A 204 -2.96 -1.72 -2.66
C VAL A 204 -4.48 -1.78 -2.56
N LEU A 205 -5.14 -0.73 -3.04
CA LEU A 205 -6.58 -0.66 -3.25
C LEU A 205 -6.89 -0.90 -4.73
N ARG A 206 -8.06 -1.46 -5.00
CA ARG A 206 -8.59 -1.70 -6.33
C ARG A 206 -9.80 -0.82 -6.55
N VAL A 207 -9.78 -0.05 -7.62
CA VAL A 207 -10.92 0.76 -8.01
C VAL A 207 -11.51 0.18 -9.30
N GLU A 208 -12.76 -0.29 -9.24
CA GLU A 208 -13.44 -1.02 -10.32
C GLU A 208 -14.84 -0.45 -10.59
#